data_AF-A0A1V5J6P8-F1
#
_entry.id   AF-A0A1V5J6P8-F1
#
_cell.length_a   1.000
_cell.length_b   1.000
_cell.length_c   1.000
_cell.angle_alpha   90.00
_cell.angle_beta   90.00
_cell.angle_gamma   90.00
#
_symmetry.space_group_name_H-M   'P 1'
#
loop_
_entity.id
_entity.type
_entity.pdbx_description
1 polymer ?
#
loop_
_entity_poly.entity_id
_entity_poly.type
_entity_poly.pdbx_seq_one_letter_code
_entity_poly.pdbx_strand_id
1 'polypeptide(L)'
;MKNKNRKTALVVEGGGMRGIFAAGILHAFGRENFDPFDLYIGVSAGACHLASHLAGQNDRNFDITVRYALSSEFINIRRFLGGGHLMNLDWMWEQTIANYRLNLKYLFDNLRVKNKEYFVVATSMKTGEALYLKPDESTLEDHLKISSSLPVFYRNILKVNGEPATDGGIADAIPVRRAHQMGANKIIVLRSRPTDYVKKQSPLTFILSFYFRKYPRLVEKIKTRAQNYMETVNFIHNSPDGVRIAELAPPGNSGVGRITQNEAVLRANYEAGIEYGYKFMKQW
;
A
#
# COMPACT_ATOMS: atom_id res chain seq x y z
N MET A 1 -18.51 -26.22 -19.98
CA MET A 1 -17.24 -25.72 -19.42
C MET A 1 -17.55 -24.97 -18.12
N LYS A 2 -17.00 -25.42 -16.98
CA LYS A 2 -17.39 -24.94 -15.63
C LYS A 2 -17.15 -23.43 -15.49
N ASN A 3 -18.17 -22.70 -15.08
CA ASN A 3 -18.09 -21.31 -14.62
C ASN A 3 -17.04 -21.22 -13.50
N LYS A 4 -15.78 -20.86 -13.82
CA LYS A 4 -14.81 -20.44 -12.80
C LYS A 4 -15.39 -19.17 -12.16
N ASN A 5 -15.66 -19.22 -10.87
CA ASN A 5 -16.05 -18.04 -10.08
C ASN A 5 -15.11 -16.88 -10.42
N ARG A 6 -15.66 -15.83 -11.04
CA ARG A 6 -14.90 -14.66 -11.48
C ARG A 6 -14.68 -13.77 -10.25
N LYS A 7 -13.51 -13.86 -9.60
CA LYS A 7 -13.17 -12.97 -8.48
C LYS A 7 -12.81 -11.57 -8.98
N THR A 8 -13.33 -10.55 -8.32
CA THR A 8 -12.94 -9.15 -8.52
C THR A 8 -11.98 -8.73 -7.41
N ALA A 9 -10.80 -8.23 -7.76
CA ALA A 9 -9.80 -7.80 -6.80
C ALA A 9 -9.59 -6.29 -6.80
N LEU A 10 -9.34 -5.71 -5.63
CA LEU A 10 -8.83 -4.35 -5.45
C LEU A 10 -7.39 -4.42 -4.94
N VAL A 11 -6.45 -3.92 -5.75
CA VAL A 11 -5.03 -3.86 -5.43
C VAL A 11 -4.63 -2.40 -5.22
N VAL A 12 -4.01 -2.09 -4.08
CA VAL A 12 -3.62 -0.71 -3.74
C VAL A 12 -2.11 -0.61 -3.54
N GLU A 13 -1.46 0.13 -4.43
CA GLU A 13 -0.01 0.35 -4.43
C GLU A 13 0.47 1.14 -3.20
N GLY A 14 1.62 0.76 -2.67
CA GLY A 14 2.31 1.53 -1.63
C GLY A 14 3.03 2.77 -2.15
N GLY A 15 3.06 3.83 -1.34
CA GLY A 15 3.68 5.09 -1.80
C GLY A 15 4.03 6.13 -0.75
N GLY A 16 3.92 5.82 0.54
CA GLY A 16 3.93 6.84 1.59
C GLY A 16 2.85 7.89 1.29
N MET A 17 3.23 9.17 1.35
CA MET A 17 2.30 10.28 1.07
C MET A 17 1.72 10.29 -0.35
N ARG A 18 2.35 9.60 -1.32
CA ARG A 18 1.78 9.46 -2.67
C ARG A 18 0.50 8.62 -2.72
N GLY A 19 0.25 7.81 -1.68
CA GLY A 19 -0.98 7.03 -1.58
C GLY A 19 -2.23 7.89 -1.39
N ILE A 20 -2.09 9.20 -1.14
CA ILE A 20 -3.21 10.10 -0.84
C ILE A 20 -4.25 10.15 -1.97
N PHE A 21 -3.82 9.99 -3.22
CA PHE A 21 -4.73 9.87 -4.36
C PHE A 21 -5.63 8.62 -4.23
N ALA A 22 -5.06 7.46 -3.88
CA ALA A 22 -5.82 6.24 -3.65
C ALA A 22 -6.74 6.37 -2.42
N ALA A 23 -6.34 7.13 -1.39
CA ALA A 23 -7.23 7.44 -0.26
C ALA A 23 -8.48 8.20 -0.71
N GLY A 24 -8.35 9.13 -1.67
CA GLY A 24 -9.49 9.85 -2.26
C GLY A 24 -10.44 8.93 -3.03
N ILE A 25 -9.89 8.01 -3.83
CA ILE A 25 -10.70 7.02 -4.56
C ILE A 25 -11.49 6.14 -3.58
N LEU A 26 -10.82 5.61 -2.55
CA LEU A 26 -11.47 4.78 -1.53
C LEU A 26 -12.50 5.56 -0.72
N HIS A 27 -12.29 6.87 -0.52
CA HIS A 27 -13.31 7.74 0.06
C HIS A 27 -14.57 7.76 -0.81
N ALA A 28 -14.43 8.05 -2.11
CA ALA A 28 -15.57 8.04 -3.04
C ALA A 28 -16.27 6.67 -3.07
N PHE A 29 -15.51 5.57 -3.15
CA PHE A 29 -16.07 4.22 -3.12
C PHE A 29 -16.89 3.97 -1.85
N GLY A 30 -16.34 4.35 -0.70
CA GLY A 30 -17.02 4.21 0.58
C GLY A 30 -18.29 5.06 0.70
N ARG A 31 -18.28 6.29 0.19
CA ARG A 31 -19.44 7.19 0.19
C ARG A 31 -20.62 6.64 -0.61
N GLU A 32 -20.35 5.96 -1.72
CA GLU A 32 -21.37 5.35 -2.58
C GLU A 32 -21.64 3.87 -2.27
N ASN A 33 -21.05 3.31 -1.20
CA ASN A 33 -21.10 1.87 -0.89
C ASN A 33 -20.64 0.98 -2.07
N PHE A 34 -19.74 1.49 -2.91
CA PHE A 34 -19.20 0.78 -4.05
C PHE A 34 -18.15 -0.23 -3.59
N ASP A 35 -18.57 -1.49 -3.55
CA ASP A 35 -17.74 -2.55 -3.00
C ASP A 35 -17.89 -3.90 -3.73
N PRO A 36 -17.66 -3.95 -5.07
CA PRO A 36 -17.84 -5.16 -5.89
C PRO A 36 -16.70 -6.19 -5.71
N PHE A 37 -15.82 -6.01 -4.73
CA PHE A 37 -14.56 -6.76 -4.62
C PHE A 37 -14.68 -7.96 -3.67
N ASP A 38 -14.04 -9.06 -4.06
CA ASP A 38 -13.90 -10.30 -3.27
C ASP A 38 -12.52 -10.36 -2.58
N LEU A 39 -11.52 -9.69 -3.14
CA LEU A 39 -10.12 -9.77 -2.73
C LEU A 39 -9.49 -8.37 -2.66
N TYR A 40 -8.89 -8.04 -1.53
CA TYR A 40 -8.16 -6.80 -1.31
C TYR A 40 -6.70 -7.13 -1.04
N ILE A 41 -5.79 -6.47 -1.75
CA ILE A 41 -4.35 -6.61 -1.49
C ILE A 41 -3.71 -5.23 -1.42
N GLY A 42 -3.13 -4.90 -0.28
CA GLY A 42 -2.50 -3.60 -0.05
C GLY A 42 -1.03 -3.72 0.30
N VAL A 43 -0.27 -2.70 -0.08
CA VAL A 43 1.15 -2.56 0.25
C VAL A 43 1.38 -1.24 0.97
N SER A 44 2.07 -1.24 2.11
CA SER A 44 2.47 -0.02 2.84
C SER A 44 1.25 0.89 3.08
N ALA A 45 1.33 2.17 2.71
CA ALA A 45 0.20 3.11 2.76
C ALA A 45 -1.08 2.55 2.09
N GLY A 46 -0.97 1.78 1.00
CA GLY A 46 -2.12 1.16 0.34
C GLY A 46 -2.83 0.12 1.20
N ALA A 47 -2.09 -0.64 2.02
CA ALA A 47 -2.66 -1.53 3.02
C ALA A 47 -3.39 -0.73 4.11
N CYS A 48 -2.78 0.33 4.63
CA CYS A 48 -3.43 1.20 5.62
C CYS A 48 -4.74 1.80 5.05
N HIS A 49 -4.73 2.19 3.78
CA HIS A 49 -5.91 2.78 3.14
C HIS A 49 -7.05 1.79 2.97
N LEU A 50 -6.74 0.56 2.54
CA LEU A 50 -7.70 -0.54 2.49
C LEU A 50 -8.26 -0.88 3.86
N ALA A 51 -7.42 -0.91 4.90
CA ALA A 51 -7.89 -1.20 6.25
C ALA A 51 -8.93 -0.18 6.73
N SER A 52 -8.69 1.12 6.52
CA SER A 52 -9.69 2.15 6.85
C SER A 52 -10.97 2.01 6.03
N HIS A 53 -10.86 1.71 4.72
CA HIS A 53 -12.01 1.50 3.85
C HIS A 53 -12.87 0.30 4.29
N LEU A 54 -12.24 -0.84 4.55
CA LEU A 54 -12.90 -2.06 5.02
C LEU A 54 -13.48 -1.91 6.42
N ALA A 55 -12.91 -1.04 7.26
CA ALA A 55 -13.45 -0.65 8.55
C ALA A 55 -14.62 0.35 8.47
N GLY A 56 -15.04 0.76 7.26
CA GLY A 56 -16.08 1.77 7.04
C GLY A 56 -15.65 3.19 7.41
N GLN A 57 -14.36 3.41 7.67
CA GLN A 57 -13.77 4.67 8.14
C GLN A 57 -13.08 5.40 6.99
N ASN A 58 -13.84 5.74 5.96
CA ASN A 58 -13.31 6.23 4.69
C ASN A 58 -12.55 7.58 4.79
N ASP A 59 -12.97 8.45 5.71
CA ASP A 59 -12.31 9.75 5.99
C ASP A 59 -10.96 9.58 6.70
N ARG A 60 -10.80 8.46 7.42
CA ARG A 60 -9.65 8.20 8.29
C ARG A 60 -8.31 8.32 7.57
N ASN A 61 -8.26 7.93 6.29
CA ASN A 61 -7.03 7.98 5.52
C ASN A 61 -6.50 9.41 5.34
N PHE A 62 -7.40 10.35 5.02
CA PHE A 62 -7.03 11.75 4.87
C PHE A 62 -6.79 12.40 6.23
N ASP A 63 -7.64 12.12 7.21
CA ASP A 63 -7.51 12.63 8.58
C ASP A 63 -6.17 12.24 9.23
N ILE A 64 -5.74 10.97 9.11
CA ILE A 64 -4.43 10.55 9.62
C ILE A 64 -3.29 11.28 8.92
N THR A 65 -3.44 11.48 7.61
CA THR A 65 -2.43 12.20 6.83
C THR A 65 -2.25 13.60 7.39
N VAL A 66 -3.33 14.38 7.51
CA VAL A 66 -3.30 15.78 7.98
C VAL A 66 -2.92 15.88 9.46
N ARG A 67 -3.51 15.06 10.33
CA ARG A 67 -3.34 15.16 11.79
C ARG A 67 -1.98 14.64 12.27
N TYR A 68 -1.47 13.57 11.68
CA TYR A 68 -0.29 12.86 12.19
C TYR A 68 0.84 12.80 11.18
N ALA A 69 0.56 12.55 9.90
CA ALA A 69 1.65 12.31 8.95
C ALA A 69 2.40 13.59 8.55
N LEU A 70 1.79 14.76 8.69
CA LEU A 70 2.47 16.05 8.50
C LEU A 70 3.28 16.49 9.73
N SER A 71 3.06 15.88 10.90
CA SER A 71 3.76 16.24 12.13
C SER A 71 5.26 15.98 12.04
N SER A 72 6.05 16.88 12.62
CA SER A 72 7.48 16.68 12.84
C SER A 72 7.80 15.54 13.81
N GLU A 73 6.81 15.09 14.58
CA GLU A 73 6.95 13.85 15.37
C GLU A 73 7.00 12.64 14.44
N PHE A 74 6.25 12.65 13.35
CA PHE A 74 6.29 11.59 12.35
C PHE A 74 7.48 11.72 11.41
N ILE A 75 7.55 12.79 10.60
CA ILE A 75 8.61 12.99 9.59
C ILE A 75 9.60 14.03 10.10
N ASN A 76 10.85 13.62 10.36
CA ASN A 76 11.87 14.51 10.93
C ASN A 76 13.26 14.25 10.36
N ILE A 77 13.76 15.19 9.55
CA ILE A 77 15.09 15.10 8.94
C ILE A 77 16.21 15.29 9.98
N ARG A 78 16.03 16.17 10.96
CA ARG A 78 17.05 16.42 12.01
C ARG A 78 17.27 15.17 12.86
N ARG A 79 16.18 14.50 13.28
CA ARG A 79 16.23 13.22 13.98
C ARG A 79 16.93 12.14 13.15
N PHE A 80 16.68 12.11 11.84
CA PHE A 80 17.32 11.16 10.94
C PHE A 80 18.84 11.34 10.86
N LEU A 81 19.31 12.59 10.76
CA LEU A 81 20.74 12.95 10.77
C LEU A 81 21.42 12.59 12.10
N GLY A 82 20.70 12.69 13.22
CA GLY A 82 21.18 12.31 14.55
C GLY A 82 21.12 10.82 14.89
N GLY A 83 20.83 9.93 13.93
CA GLY A 83 20.80 8.47 14.19
C GLY A 83 19.41 7.88 14.48
N GLY A 84 18.34 8.68 14.56
CA GLY A 84 16.95 8.22 14.75
C GLY A 84 16.14 7.97 13.46
N HIS A 85 14.86 7.63 13.56
CA HIS A 85 14.02 7.35 12.37
C HIS A 85 13.72 8.63 11.57
N LEU A 86 13.69 8.56 10.24
CA LEU A 86 13.10 9.63 9.44
C LEU A 86 11.57 9.64 9.66
N MET A 87 10.95 8.47 9.54
CA MET A 87 9.52 8.23 9.77
C MET A 87 9.34 7.47 11.09
N ASN A 88 8.79 8.13 12.11
CA ASN A 88 8.57 7.53 13.41
C ASN A 88 7.28 6.69 13.43
N LEU A 89 7.38 5.45 12.93
CA LEU A 89 6.24 4.54 12.91
C LEU A 89 5.77 4.15 14.31
N ASP A 90 6.66 4.13 15.30
CA ASP A 90 6.29 3.84 16.69
C ASP A 90 5.30 4.89 17.21
N TRP A 91 5.66 6.18 17.09
CA TRP A 91 4.79 7.28 17.46
C TRP A 91 3.48 7.31 16.65
N MET A 92 3.56 7.15 15.33
CA MET A 92 2.36 7.16 14.48
C MET A 92 1.37 6.06 14.87
N TRP A 93 1.86 4.84 15.15
CA TRP A 93 0.99 3.74 15.57
C TRP A 93 0.42 3.98 16.96
N GLU A 94 1.23 4.44 17.91
CA GLU A 94 0.76 4.80 19.25
C GLU A 94 -0.38 5.82 19.19
N GLN A 95 -0.20 6.91 18.43
CA GLN A 95 -1.23 7.95 18.30
C GLN A 95 -2.49 7.47 17.59
N THR A 96 -2.35 6.70 16.51
CA THR A 96 -3.51 6.22 15.77
C THR A 96 -4.25 5.11 16.51
N ILE A 97 -3.59 4.26 17.28
CA ILE A 97 -4.24 3.24 18.12
C ILE A 97 -4.96 3.90 19.31
N ALA A 98 -4.34 4.90 19.95
CA ALA A 98 -4.93 5.57 21.10
C ALA A 98 -6.10 6.49 20.73
N ASN A 99 -5.97 7.26 19.65
CA ASN A 99 -6.87 8.38 19.38
C ASN A 99 -7.73 8.20 18.12
N TYR A 100 -7.38 7.28 17.23
CA TYR A 100 -8.06 7.17 15.93
C TYR A 100 -8.01 5.75 15.35
N ARG A 101 -8.36 4.79 16.21
CA ARG A 101 -8.17 3.36 15.94
C ARG A 101 -9.09 2.86 14.83
N LEU A 102 -8.66 1.79 14.16
CA LEU A 102 -9.51 1.06 13.24
C LEU A 102 -10.65 0.36 14.01
N ASN A 103 -11.85 0.33 13.42
CA ASN A 103 -12.92 -0.55 13.88
C ASN A 103 -12.64 -1.98 13.39
N LEU A 104 -11.72 -2.67 14.07
CA LEU A 104 -11.24 -4.00 13.70
C LEU A 104 -12.39 -5.01 13.65
N LYS A 105 -13.28 -4.97 14.64
CA LYS A 105 -14.45 -5.85 14.70
C LYS A 105 -15.33 -5.69 13.46
N TYR A 106 -15.72 -4.46 13.11
CA TYR A 106 -16.53 -4.21 11.92
C TYR A 106 -15.84 -4.68 10.63
N LEU A 107 -14.54 -4.41 10.50
CA LEU A 107 -13.73 -4.85 9.36
C LEU A 107 -13.80 -6.37 9.20
N PHE A 108 -13.44 -7.13 10.23
CA PHE A 108 -13.32 -8.58 10.13
C PHE A 108 -14.67 -9.30 10.12
N ASP A 109 -15.70 -8.76 10.80
CA ASP A 109 -17.06 -9.27 10.67
C ASP A 109 -17.56 -9.12 9.23
N ASN A 110 -17.33 -7.97 8.59
CA ASN A 110 -17.74 -7.77 7.20
C ASN A 110 -16.99 -8.68 6.22
N LEU A 111 -15.67 -8.85 6.40
CA LEU A 111 -14.90 -9.77 5.58
C LEU A 111 -15.45 -11.20 5.69
N ARG A 112 -15.73 -11.66 6.91
CA ARG A 112 -16.28 -13.01 7.15
C ARG A 112 -17.67 -13.18 6.56
N VAL A 113 -18.60 -12.26 6.85
CA VAL A 113 -20.01 -12.34 6.40
C VAL A 113 -20.12 -12.28 4.88
N LYS A 114 -19.32 -11.44 4.23
CA LYS A 114 -19.33 -11.28 2.76
C LYS A 114 -18.39 -12.25 2.04
N ASN A 115 -17.71 -13.14 2.76
CA ASN A 115 -16.70 -14.08 2.23
C ASN A 115 -15.60 -13.38 1.40
N LYS A 116 -15.11 -12.25 1.91
CA LYS A 116 -14.07 -11.42 1.30
C LYS A 116 -12.71 -11.68 1.95
N GLU A 117 -11.65 -11.48 1.19
CA GLU A 117 -10.28 -11.71 1.67
C GLU A 117 -9.45 -10.42 1.62
N TYR A 118 -8.69 -10.14 2.67
CA TYR A 118 -7.78 -9.01 2.74
C TYR A 118 -6.35 -9.48 3.02
N PHE A 119 -5.39 -8.97 2.25
CA PHE A 119 -3.97 -9.26 2.39
C PHE A 119 -3.13 -7.99 2.53
N VAL A 120 -2.20 -8.04 3.47
CA VAL A 120 -1.15 -7.04 3.69
C VAL A 120 0.17 -7.61 3.19
N VAL A 121 0.83 -6.88 2.28
CA VAL A 121 2.10 -7.34 1.72
C VAL A 121 3.27 -6.83 2.55
N ALA A 122 4.15 -7.72 2.97
CA ALA A 122 5.46 -7.41 3.54
C ALA A 122 6.56 -8.09 2.72
N THR A 123 7.82 -7.77 3.02
CA THR A 123 8.98 -8.45 2.42
C THR A 123 9.73 -9.22 3.51
N SER A 124 9.94 -10.52 3.35
CA SER A 124 10.84 -11.27 4.22
C SER A 124 12.27 -10.81 3.97
N MET A 125 12.98 -10.37 5.00
CA MET A 125 14.40 -10.02 4.84
C MET A 125 15.28 -11.26 4.67
N LYS A 126 14.84 -12.42 5.19
CA LYS A 126 15.56 -13.69 5.08
C LYS A 126 15.46 -14.29 3.68
N THR A 127 14.25 -14.35 3.10
CA THR A 127 14.04 -14.97 1.78
C THR A 127 14.05 -13.98 0.63
N GLY A 128 13.84 -12.68 0.90
CA GLY A 128 13.61 -11.66 -0.12
C GLY A 128 12.21 -11.71 -0.74
N GLU A 129 11.41 -12.73 -0.43
CA GLU A 129 10.10 -12.92 -1.06
C GLU A 129 9.01 -12.08 -0.41
N ALA A 130 7.97 -11.79 -1.20
CA ALA A 130 6.76 -11.14 -0.71
C ALA A 130 6.01 -12.09 0.23
N LEU A 131 5.68 -11.57 1.42
CA LEU A 131 4.81 -12.20 2.39
C LEU A 131 3.40 -11.63 2.19
N TYR A 132 2.46 -12.48 1.78
CA TYR A 132 1.05 -12.13 1.68
C TYR A 132 0.35 -12.49 2.98
N LEU A 133 0.36 -11.56 3.93
CA LEU A 133 -0.16 -11.77 5.27
C LEU A 133 -1.68 -11.61 5.24
N LYS A 134 -2.42 -12.64 5.68
CA LYS A 134 -3.86 -12.57 5.92
C LYS A 134 -4.07 -12.22 7.40
N PRO A 135 -4.34 -10.94 7.73
CA PRO A 135 -4.49 -10.53 9.12
C PRO A 135 -5.81 -10.99 9.71
N ASP A 136 -5.90 -10.90 11.03
CA ASP A 136 -7.11 -10.94 11.85
C ASP A 136 -7.15 -9.72 12.81
N GLU A 137 -8.14 -9.67 13.69
CA GLU A 137 -8.30 -8.59 14.67
C GLU A 137 -7.07 -8.38 15.56
N SER A 138 -6.28 -9.42 15.83
CA SER A 138 -5.11 -9.33 16.70
C SER A 138 -3.82 -8.95 15.98
N THR A 139 -3.74 -9.21 14.68
CA THR A 139 -2.49 -9.10 13.91
C THR A 139 -2.49 -7.95 12.89
N LEU A 140 -3.65 -7.37 12.56
CA LEU A 140 -3.75 -6.37 11.51
C LEU A 140 -2.83 -5.16 11.74
N GLU A 141 -2.88 -4.56 12.93
CA GLU A 141 -2.14 -3.33 13.23
C GLU A 141 -0.62 -3.54 13.10
N ASP A 142 -0.11 -4.69 13.56
CA ASP A 142 1.30 -5.08 13.42
C ASP A 142 1.68 -5.35 11.97
N HIS A 143 0.85 -6.09 11.22
CA HIS A 143 1.09 -6.34 9.80
C HIS A 143 1.14 -5.04 8.99
N LEU A 144 0.26 -4.08 9.27
CA LEU A 144 0.28 -2.75 8.64
C LEU A 144 1.58 -2.00 8.95
N LYS A 145 2.06 -2.05 10.20
CA LYS A 145 3.31 -1.41 10.63
C LYS A 145 4.51 -2.00 9.90
N ILE A 146 4.57 -3.33 9.82
CA ILE A 146 5.62 -4.06 9.09
C ILE A 146 5.58 -3.71 7.61
N SER A 147 4.39 -3.73 6.99
CA SER A 147 4.20 -3.36 5.58
C SER A 147 4.62 -1.92 5.27
N SER A 148 4.65 -1.04 6.26
CA SER A 148 5.03 0.38 6.14
C SER A 148 6.48 0.68 6.56
N SER A 149 7.23 -0.33 7.02
CA SER A 149 8.57 -0.18 7.60
C SER A 149 9.67 -0.05 6.54
N LEU A 150 9.61 1.02 5.74
CA LEU A 150 10.56 1.22 4.65
C LEU A 150 11.98 1.36 5.22
N PRO A 151 12.91 0.48 4.81
CA PRO A 151 14.22 0.47 5.43
C PRO A 151 14.97 1.78 5.18
N VAL A 152 15.84 2.14 6.13
CA VAL A 152 16.51 3.45 6.25
C VAL A 152 15.58 4.56 6.74
N PHE A 153 14.35 4.68 6.24
CA PHE A 153 13.41 5.69 6.77
C PHE A 153 12.88 5.32 8.15
N TYR A 154 12.74 4.03 8.41
CA TYR A 154 12.55 3.45 9.72
C TYR A 154 13.67 2.42 9.94
N ARG A 155 14.46 2.58 11.00
CA ARG A 155 15.71 1.83 11.23
C ARG A 155 15.52 0.53 12.01
N ASN A 156 14.40 0.38 12.72
CA ASN A 156 14.10 -0.83 13.46
C ASN A 156 13.70 -1.96 12.50
N ILE A 157 14.13 -3.17 12.80
CA ILE A 157 13.71 -4.38 12.09
C ILE A 157 12.52 -4.97 12.85
N LEU A 158 11.38 -5.06 12.18
CA LEU A 158 10.19 -5.72 12.70
C LEU A 158 10.17 -7.19 12.27
N LYS A 159 9.30 -7.99 12.89
CA LYS A 159 9.24 -9.43 12.67
C LYS A 159 7.82 -9.89 12.38
N VAL A 160 7.68 -10.83 11.46
CA VAL A 160 6.47 -11.64 11.28
C VAL A 160 6.83 -13.05 11.74
N ASN A 161 6.08 -13.60 12.70
CA ASN A 161 6.30 -14.97 13.22
C ASN A 161 7.77 -15.21 13.63
N GLY A 162 8.40 -14.23 14.27
CA GLY A 162 9.79 -14.29 14.72
C GLY A 162 10.86 -14.00 13.65
N GLU A 163 10.49 -13.93 12.37
CA GLU A 163 11.41 -13.71 11.26
C GLU A 163 11.44 -12.25 10.80
N PRO A 164 12.64 -11.65 10.55
CA PRO A 164 12.79 -10.28 10.08
C PRO A 164 12.00 -9.97 8.80
N ALA A 165 11.20 -8.91 8.84
CA ALA A 165 10.37 -8.44 7.74
C ALA A 165 10.41 -6.91 7.61
N THR A 166 10.12 -6.42 6.41
CA THR A 166 10.13 -4.99 6.07
C THR A 166 9.01 -4.64 5.06
N ASP A 167 8.96 -3.39 4.61
CA ASP A 167 7.95 -2.87 3.68
C ASP A 167 7.77 -3.77 2.45
N GLY A 168 6.50 -4.07 2.10
CA GLY A 168 6.16 -4.98 1.02
C GLY A 168 6.56 -4.47 -0.36
N GLY A 169 6.72 -3.16 -0.52
CA GLY A 169 7.07 -2.53 -1.79
C GLY A 169 8.51 -2.75 -2.23
N ILE A 170 9.30 -3.53 -1.49
CA ILE A 170 10.61 -4.05 -1.91
C ILE A 170 10.42 -5.29 -2.79
N ALA A 171 9.66 -6.28 -2.33
CA ALA A 171 9.43 -7.52 -3.08
C ALA A 171 8.29 -7.39 -4.11
N ASP A 172 7.15 -6.83 -3.72
CA ASP A 172 6.01 -6.62 -4.61
C ASP A 172 5.24 -5.34 -4.25
N ALA A 173 5.46 -4.29 -5.05
CA ALA A 173 4.83 -2.99 -4.82
C ALA A 173 3.40 -2.90 -5.36
N ILE A 174 3.04 -3.74 -6.33
CA ILE A 174 1.72 -3.75 -6.97
C ILE A 174 1.34 -5.22 -7.21
N PRO A 175 0.72 -5.90 -6.22
CA PRO A 175 0.53 -7.35 -6.22
C PRO A 175 -0.58 -7.85 -7.16
N VAL A 176 -0.67 -7.29 -8.37
CA VAL A 176 -1.65 -7.62 -9.41
C VAL A 176 -1.46 -9.05 -9.95
N ARG A 177 -0.20 -9.50 -10.12
CA ARG A 177 0.10 -10.88 -10.50
C ARG A 177 -0.36 -11.85 -9.42
N ARG A 178 -0.20 -11.48 -8.15
CA ARG A 178 -0.70 -12.30 -7.04
C ARG A 178 -2.22 -12.34 -7.01
N ALA A 179 -2.89 -11.20 -7.17
CA ALA A 179 -4.36 -11.16 -7.27
C ALA A 179 -4.86 -12.11 -8.38
N HIS A 180 -4.20 -12.09 -9.55
CA HIS A 180 -4.52 -13.01 -10.63
C HIS A 180 -4.28 -14.49 -10.26
N GLN A 181 -3.13 -14.83 -9.67
CA GLN A 181 -2.83 -16.19 -9.18
C GLN A 181 -3.85 -16.68 -8.14
N MET A 182 -4.47 -15.76 -7.39
CA MET A 182 -5.52 -16.05 -6.41
C MET A 182 -6.92 -16.18 -7.04
N GLY A 183 -7.00 -16.19 -8.37
CA GLY A 183 -8.22 -16.42 -9.15
C GLY A 183 -8.95 -15.15 -9.58
N ALA A 184 -8.39 -13.95 -9.34
CA ALA A 184 -8.98 -12.72 -9.82
C ALA A 184 -8.82 -12.59 -11.34
N ASN A 185 -9.92 -12.25 -12.01
CA ASN A 185 -9.92 -11.98 -13.45
C ASN A 185 -10.52 -10.60 -13.78
N LYS A 186 -11.07 -9.90 -12.79
CA LYS A 186 -11.27 -8.46 -12.83
C LYS A 186 -10.40 -7.86 -11.72
N ILE A 187 -9.46 -6.98 -12.06
CA ILE A 187 -8.57 -6.38 -11.06
C ILE A 187 -8.59 -4.87 -11.24
N ILE A 188 -8.91 -4.17 -10.16
CA ILE A 188 -8.82 -2.72 -10.08
C ILE A 188 -7.52 -2.42 -9.34
N VAL A 189 -6.64 -1.63 -9.95
CA VAL A 189 -5.34 -1.26 -9.39
C VAL A 189 -5.33 0.23 -9.09
N LEU A 190 -5.21 0.61 -7.83
CA LEU A 190 -5.01 1.99 -7.42
C LEU A 190 -3.51 2.27 -7.35
N ARG A 191 -3.01 3.11 -8.26
CA ARG A 191 -1.58 3.45 -8.38
C ARG A 191 -1.23 4.65 -7.50
N SER A 192 0.01 4.68 -7.02
CA SER A 192 0.60 5.84 -6.32
C SER A 192 1.44 6.73 -7.26
N ARG A 193 1.50 6.36 -8.53
CA ARG A 193 2.28 7.01 -9.59
C ARG A 193 1.45 7.04 -10.87
N PRO A 194 1.68 8.03 -11.75
CA PRO A 194 1.05 8.08 -13.07
C PRO A 194 1.24 6.78 -13.86
N THR A 195 0.32 6.48 -14.76
CA THR A 195 0.33 5.28 -15.62
C THR A 195 1.60 5.14 -16.45
N ASP A 196 2.14 6.25 -16.95
CA ASP A 196 3.37 6.33 -17.76
C ASP A 196 4.67 6.32 -16.93
N TYR A 197 4.58 6.19 -15.60
CA TYR A 197 5.75 6.23 -14.74
C TYR A 197 6.71 5.05 -14.97
N VAL A 198 7.94 5.37 -15.37
CA VAL A 198 9.04 4.40 -15.49
C VAL A 198 9.90 4.40 -14.23
N LYS A 199 9.94 3.26 -13.54
CA LYS A 199 10.80 3.09 -12.37
C LYS A 199 12.24 2.80 -12.77
N LYS A 200 13.13 3.76 -12.51
CA LYS A 200 14.58 3.59 -12.67
C LYS A 200 15.23 3.08 -11.38
N GLN A 201 16.39 2.44 -11.52
CA GLN A 201 17.23 2.08 -10.38
C GLN A 201 17.69 3.36 -9.67
N SER A 202 17.72 3.32 -8.34
CA SER A 202 18.08 4.47 -7.52
C SER A 202 19.54 4.35 -7.06
N PRO A 203 20.30 5.45 -6.96
CA PRO A 203 21.62 5.42 -6.32
C PRO A 203 21.59 4.88 -4.88
N LEU A 204 20.45 5.04 -4.20
CA LEU A 204 20.21 4.46 -2.86
C LEU A 204 20.33 2.92 -2.85
N THR A 205 20.18 2.24 -4.00
CA THR A 205 20.36 0.79 -4.11
C THR A 205 21.74 0.37 -3.60
N PHE A 206 22.82 1.14 -3.84
CA PHE A 206 24.15 0.80 -3.36
C PHE A 206 24.24 0.88 -1.82
N ILE A 207 23.77 2.00 -1.25
CA ILE A 207 23.75 2.22 0.20
C ILE A 207 22.91 1.15 0.91
N LEU A 208 21.72 0.86 0.38
CA LEU A 208 20.83 -0.17 0.91
C LEU A 208 21.46 -1.56 0.78
N SER A 209 22.14 -1.86 -0.33
CA SER A 209 22.84 -3.14 -0.50
C SER A 209 23.92 -3.35 0.54
N PHE A 210 24.70 -2.30 0.86
CA PHE A 210 25.72 -2.35 1.89
C PHE A 210 25.11 -2.49 3.29
N TYR A 211 24.09 -1.67 3.62
CA TYR A 211 23.41 -1.71 4.92
C TYR A 211 22.78 -3.08 5.20
N PHE A 212 22.14 -3.68 4.19
CA PHE A 212 21.49 -5.00 4.29
C PHE A 212 22.39 -6.17 3.87
N ARG A 213 23.71 -6.03 3.86
CA ARG A 213 24.65 -7.10 3.45
C ARG A 213 24.49 -8.42 4.23
N LYS A 214 23.95 -8.37 5.45
CA LYS A 214 23.61 -9.57 6.27
C LYS A 214 22.39 -10.34 5.73
N TYR A 215 21.64 -9.76 4.78
CA TYR A 215 20.41 -10.29 4.18
C TYR A 215 20.56 -10.36 2.65
N PRO A 216 21.37 -11.29 2.11
CA PRO A 216 21.73 -11.30 0.69
C PRO A 216 20.53 -11.41 -0.26
N ARG A 217 19.50 -12.18 0.10
CA ARG A 217 18.28 -12.32 -0.71
C ARG A 217 17.43 -11.04 -0.73
N LEU A 218 17.41 -10.28 0.37
CA LEU A 218 16.80 -8.95 0.38
C LEU A 218 17.58 -7.98 -0.52
N VAL A 219 18.92 -8.03 -0.48
CA VAL A 219 19.78 -7.20 -1.33
C VAL A 219 19.52 -7.47 -2.81
N GLU A 220 19.37 -8.74 -3.21
CA GLU A 220 19.01 -9.12 -4.58
C GLU A 220 17.69 -8.45 -5.01
N LYS A 221 16.67 -8.50 -4.15
CA LYS A 221 15.36 -7.88 -4.43
C LYS A 221 15.44 -6.37 -4.48
N ILE A 222 16.27 -5.73 -3.65
CA ILE A 222 16.53 -4.28 -3.72
C ILE A 222 17.17 -3.91 -5.06
N LYS A 223 18.07 -4.74 -5.59
CA LYS A 223 18.73 -4.52 -6.89
C LYS A 223 17.75 -4.68 -8.05
N THR A 224 16.88 -5.70 -8.03
CA THR A 224 15.90 -6.01 -9.09
C THR A 224 14.57 -5.27 -8.95
N ARG A 225 14.36 -4.52 -7.86
CA ARG A 225 13.11 -3.80 -7.57
C ARG A 225 12.57 -2.95 -8.73
N ALA A 226 13.44 -2.27 -9.46
CA ALA A 226 13.03 -1.44 -10.60
C ALA A 226 12.50 -2.30 -11.75
N GLN A 227 13.21 -3.38 -12.08
CA GLN A 227 12.80 -4.35 -13.09
C GLN A 227 11.48 -5.03 -12.71
N ASN A 228 11.37 -5.58 -11.49
CA ASN A 228 10.15 -6.25 -11.03
C ASN A 228 8.92 -5.33 -11.09
N TYR A 229 9.10 -4.04 -10.76
CA TYR A 229 8.03 -3.04 -10.87
C TYR A 229 7.61 -2.85 -12.33
N MET A 230 8.56 -2.72 -13.25
CA MET A 230 8.25 -2.53 -14.67
C MET A 230 7.65 -3.78 -15.31
N GLU A 231 8.06 -4.98 -14.91
CA GLU A 231 7.39 -6.23 -15.30
C GLU A 231 5.94 -6.28 -14.81
N THR A 232 5.67 -5.72 -13.63
CA THR A 232 4.31 -5.59 -13.12
C THR A 232 3.49 -4.58 -13.91
N VAL A 233 4.06 -3.41 -14.24
CA VAL A 233 3.40 -2.43 -15.13
C VAL A 233 3.11 -3.06 -16.49
N ASN A 234 4.06 -3.81 -17.04
CA ASN A 234 3.85 -4.55 -18.29
C ASN A 234 2.69 -5.55 -18.19
N PHE A 235 2.57 -6.27 -17.07
CA PHE A 235 1.44 -7.17 -16.83
C PHE A 235 0.09 -6.44 -16.74
N ILE A 236 0.07 -5.22 -16.19
CA ILE A 236 -1.15 -4.38 -16.13
C ILE A 236 -1.58 -3.98 -17.54
N HIS A 237 -0.64 -3.50 -18.36
CA HIS A 237 -0.95 -3.02 -19.72
C HIS A 237 -1.16 -4.16 -20.73
N ASN A 238 -0.54 -5.32 -20.50
CA ASN A 238 -0.58 -6.49 -21.37
C ASN A 238 -1.09 -7.71 -20.60
N SER A 239 -2.31 -7.59 -20.05
CA SER A 239 -2.92 -8.64 -19.22
C SER A 239 -3.26 -9.89 -20.05
N PRO A 240 -3.16 -11.11 -19.47
CA PRO A 240 -3.52 -12.35 -20.16
C PRO A 240 -5.00 -12.39 -20.61
N ASP A 241 -5.29 -13.23 -21.60
CA ASP A 241 -6.66 -13.44 -22.09
C ASP A 241 -7.64 -13.79 -20.96
N GLY A 242 -8.77 -13.10 -20.96
CA GLY A 242 -9.81 -13.28 -19.95
C GLY A 242 -9.54 -12.60 -18.60
N VAL A 243 -8.42 -11.88 -18.45
CA VAL A 243 -8.13 -10.99 -17.33
C VAL A 243 -8.38 -9.55 -17.77
N ARG A 244 -9.20 -8.82 -17.01
CA ARG A 244 -9.46 -7.39 -17.20
C ARG A 244 -8.83 -6.64 -16.04
N ILE A 245 -7.91 -5.73 -16.36
CA ILE A 245 -7.26 -4.89 -15.37
C ILE A 245 -7.64 -3.43 -15.66
N ALA A 246 -8.21 -2.76 -14.68
CA ALA A 246 -8.45 -1.32 -14.73
C ALA A 246 -7.50 -0.65 -13.73
N GLU A 247 -6.74 0.34 -14.17
CA GLU A 247 -5.89 1.12 -13.27
C GLU A 247 -6.45 2.53 -13.08
N LEU A 248 -6.45 2.99 -11.83
CA LEU A 248 -6.70 4.37 -11.48
C LEU A 248 -5.40 4.95 -10.94
N ALA A 249 -4.81 5.87 -11.70
CA ALA A 249 -3.54 6.49 -11.40
C ALA A 249 -3.70 8.01 -11.27
N PRO A 250 -2.88 8.67 -10.42
CA PRO A 250 -2.87 10.12 -10.36
C PRO A 250 -2.46 10.69 -11.72
N PRO A 251 -2.99 11.86 -12.10
CA PRO A 251 -2.55 12.55 -13.31
C PRO A 251 -1.04 12.84 -13.26
N GLY A 252 -0.43 13.04 -14.43
CA GLY A 252 0.97 13.41 -14.55
C GLY A 252 1.32 14.65 -13.70
N ASN A 253 2.54 14.66 -13.12
CA ASN A 253 3.06 15.76 -12.30
C ASN A 253 2.21 16.13 -11.06
N SER A 254 1.81 15.15 -10.25
CA SER A 254 1.04 15.37 -9.03
C SER A 254 1.70 16.23 -7.95
N GLY A 255 3.00 16.51 -8.05
CA GLY A 255 3.78 17.21 -7.02
C GLY A 255 3.99 16.42 -5.71
N VAL A 256 3.43 15.22 -5.59
CA VAL A 256 3.51 14.40 -4.37
C VAL A 256 4.69 13.44 -4.43
N GLY A 257 5.63 13.64 -3.51
CA GLY A 257 6.70 12.71 -3.15
C GLY A 257 6.30 11.80 -1.99
N ARG A 258 7.19 10.88 -1.60
CA ARG A 258 6.94 9.93 -0.51
C ARG A 258 6.82 10.58 0.88
N ILE A 259 7.45 11.74 1.05
CA ILE A 259 7.57 12.49 2.31
C ILE A 259 7.01 13.91 2.18
N THR A 260 6.17 14.18 1.17
CA THR A 260 5.55 15.51 1.00
C THR A 260 4.76 15.87 2.25
N GLN A 261 5.03 17.04 2.84
CA GLN A 261 4.31 17.56 4.01
C GLN A 261 3.45 18.80 3.70
N ASN A 262 3.38 19.23 2.44
CA ASN A 262 2.53 20.35 2.03
C ASN A 262 1.06 19.88 1.98
N GLU A 263 0.26 20.34 2.94
CA GLU A 263 -1.15 19.95 3.06
C GLU A 263 -1.96 20.31 1.81
N ALA A 264 -1.80 21.50 1.25
CA ALA A 264 -2.56 21.94 0.07
C ALA A 264 -2.32 21.01 -1.13
N VAL A 265 -1.08 20.59 -1.36
CA VAL A 265 -0.73 19.62 -2.42
C VAL A 265 -1.36 18.25 -2.15
N LEU A 266 -1.34 17.79 -0.90
CA LEU A 266 -1.95 16.50 -0.52
C LEU A 266 -3.48 16.52 -0.63
N ARG A 267 -4.11 17.61 -0.21
CA ARG A 267 -5.56 17.85 -0.32
C ARG A 267 -6.01 17.87 -1.77
N ALA A 268 -5.32 18.62 -2.63
CA ALA A 268 -5.63 18.65 -4.06
C ALA A 268 -5.56 17.25 -4.70
N ASN A 269 -4.58 16.43 -4.29
CA ASN A 269 -4.46 15.05 -4.79
C ASN A 269 -5.51 14.10 -4.20
N TYR A 270 -5.92 14.31 -2.96
CA TYR A 270 -7.02 13.58 -2.34
C TYR A 270 -8.35 13.87 -3.07
N GLU A 271 -8.65 15.14 -3.32
CA GLU A 271 -9.84 15.60 -4.04
C GLU A 271 -9.85 15.09 -5.48
N ALA A 272 -8.72 15.15 -6.18
CA ALA A 272 -8.58 14.53 -7.51
C ALA A 272 -8.85 13.02 -7.45
N GLY A 273 -8.40 12.33 -6.41
CA GLY A 273 -8.72 10.92 -6.17
C GLY A 273 -10.23 10.67 -6.02
N ILE A 274 -10.93 11.51 -5.25
CA ILE A 274 -12.38 11.44 -5.08
C ILE A 274 -13.09 11.58 -6.43
N GLU A 275 -12.73 12.59 -7.23
CA GLU A 275 -13.30 12.78 -8.55
C GLU A 275 -13.09 11.58 -9.48
N TYR A 276 -11.88 11.00 -9.46
CA TYR A 276 -11.55 9.82 -10.25
C TYR A 276 -12.36 8.60 -9.79
N GLY A 277 -12.55 8.44 -8.48
CA GLY A 277 -13.42 7.39 -7.93
C GLY A 277 -14.85 7.52 -8.45
N TYR A 278 -15.44 8.72 -8.40
CA TYR A 278 -16.78 8.97 -8.94
C TYR A 278 -16.88 8.74 -10.45
N LYS A 279 -15.89 9.20 -11.22
CA LYS A 279 -15.85 8.99 -12.68
C LYS A 279 -15.78 7.50 -13.02
N PHE A 280 -14.95 6.75 -12.30
CA PHE A 280 -14.80 5.31 -12.50
C PHE A 280 -16.09 4.55 -12.19
N MET A 281 -16.77 4.83 -11.07
CA MET A 281 -18.02 4.15 -10.71
C MET A 281 -19.12 4.34 -11.76
N LYS A 282 -19.17 5.48 -12.46
CA LYS A 282 -20.12 5.72 -13.56
C LYS A 282 -19.85 4.89 -14.81
N GLN A 283 -18.63 4.38 -14.96
CA GLN A 283 -18.17 3.60 -16.12
C GLN A 283 -18.07 2.09 -15.80
N TRP A 284 -18.28 1.71 -14.54
CA TRP A 284 -18.17 0.34 -14.03
C TRP A 284 -19.41 -0.50 -14.37
#